data_AF-A0A1H4JUE9-F1
#
_entry.id   AF-A0A1H4JUE9-F1
#
_cell.length_a   1.000
_cell.length_b   1.000
_cell.length_c   1.000
_cell.angle_alpha   90.00
_cell.angle_beta   90.00
_cell.angle_gamma   90.00
#
_symmetry.space_group_name_H-M   'P 1'
#
loop_
_entity.id
_entity.type
_entity.pdbx_description
1 polymer ?
#
loop_
_entity_poly.entity_id
_entity_poly.type
_entity_poly.pdbx_seq_one_letter_code
_entity_poly.pdbx_strand_id
1 'polypeptide(L)'
;MPGRTRTALAAMMGAFAVALLAGCQSSEGPFASGATAELPAGFSSDEFDSSSVRLLGADSEGYEYFAAKKKDSSGEDSCVMIVPPGEEGAAVCSGRLPVAGISHDVRVMLSDVPVKENSESETIGDFLQVARTD
;
A
#
# COMPACT_ATOMS: atom_id res chain seq x y z
N MET A 1 28.17 65.33 28.77
CA MET A 1 26.92 65.63 28.03
C MET A 1 26.67 64.52 27.01
N PRO A 2 25.72 63.61 27.22
CA PRO A 2 25.29 62.66 26.20
C PRO A 2 24.08 63.22 25.42
N GLY A 3 24.27 63.46 24.12
CA GLY A 3 23.22 63.87 23.20
C GLY A 3 22.49 62.65 22.62
N ARG A 4 21.19 62.55 22.93
CA ARG A 4 20.23 61.64 22.30
C ARG A 4 19.92 62.12 20.88
N THR A 5 20.00 61.23 19.91
CA THR A 5 19.22 61.32 18.67
C THR A 5 18.54 59.98 18.42
N ARG A 6 17.21 60.03 18.49
CA ARG A 6 16.27 58.96 18.14
C ARG A 6 15.85 59.16 16.68
N THR A 7 15.93 58.13 15.84
CA THR A 7 15.12 57.96 14.61
C THR A 7 15.38 56.52 14.13
N ALA A 8 14.51 55.55 14.40
CA ALA A 8 13.20 55.23 13.81
C ALA A 8 13.31 54.28 12.60
N LEU A 9 12.58 53.17 12.73
CA LEU A 9 11.95 52.30 11.71
C LEU A 9 12.77 51.90 10.46
N ALA A 10 12.90 50.59 10.24
CA ALA A 10 12.20 49.93 9.12
C ALA A 10 12.40 48.40 9.13
N ALA A 11 11.27 47.70 9.14
CA ALA A 11 10.96 46.48 8.41
C ALA A 11 12.11 45.52 8.02
N MET A 12 12.14 44.36 8.68
CA MET A 12 12.44 43.11 7.97
C MET A 12 11.28 42.14 8.20
N MET A 13 10.26 42.28 7.36
CA MET A 13 9.40 41.18 6.95
C MET A 13 10.31 40.08 6.39
N GLY A 14 10.38 38.93 7.07
CA GLY A 14 11.27 37.85 6.68
C GLY A 14 10.65 36.50 7.00
N ALA A 15 10.04 35.91 5.97
CA ALA A 15 9.70 34.50 5.82
C ALA A 15 8.68 33.92 6.83
N PHE A 16 7.41 34.09 6.44
CA PHE A 16 6.34 33.09 6.54
C PHE A 16 6.92 31.67 6.66
N ALA A 17 6.88 31.11 7.87
CA ALA A 17 7.25 29.72 8.09
C ALA A 17 6.29 28.87 7.24
N VAL A 18 6.91 28.17 6.29
CA VAL A 18 6.41 27.08 5.46
C VAL A 18 5.05 26.60 5.92
N ALA A 19 4.05 26.99 5.11
CA ALA A 19 2.74 26.39 5.11
C ALA A 19 2.88 24.88 5.24
N LEU A 20 2.36 24.34 6.34
CA LEU A 20 1.39 23.25 6.30
C LEU A 20 1.53 22.41 5.02
N LEU A 21 2.45 21.44 5.04
CA LEU A 21 2.27 20.17 4.34
C LEU A 21 1.11 19.38 5.00
N ALA A 22 0.01 20.07 5.34
CA ALA A 22 -1.30 19.53 5.67
C ALA A 22 -2.01 19.14 4.37
N GLY A 23 -1.27 18.44 3.52
CA GLY A 23 -1.77 17.57 2.49
C GLY A 23 -1.23 16.19 2.82
N CYS A 24 -1.64 15.64 3.97
CA CYS A 24 -1.84 14.19 4.07
C CYS A 24 -2.78 13.83 2.92
N GLN A 25 -2.23 13.59 1.73
CA GLN A 25 -2.93 12.82 0.73
C GLN A 25 -3.36 11.57 1.47
N SER A 26 -4.67 11.32 1.53
CA SER A 26 -5.23 10.07 2.02
C SER A 26 -4.59 8.93 1.22
N SER A 27 -3.47 8.45 1.75
CA SER A 27 -2.68 7.30 1.31
C SER A 27 -3.25 6.06 1.98
N GLU A 28 -4.58 5.99 2.03
CA GLU A 28 -5.31 4.97 2.78
C GLU A 28 -5.61 3.83 1.81
N GLY A 29 -5.13 2.64 2.15
CA GLY A 29 -5.38 1.43 1.37
C GLY A 29 -4.14 0.54 1.18
N PRO A 30 -4.34 -0.67 0.62
CA PRO A 30 -3.32 -1.71 0.53
C PRO A 30 -2.16 -1.41 -0.44
N PHE A 31 -2.32 -0.42 -1.32
CA PHE A 31 -1.29 0.00 -2.28
C PHE A 31 -0.41 1.16 -1.77
N ALA A 32 -0.87 1.81 -0.70
CA ALA A 32 -0.18 2.91 -0.04
C ALA A 32 0.42 2.48 1.31
N SER A 33 -0.11 1.40 1.90
CA SER A 33 0.48 0.65 2.99
C SER A 33 1.34 -0.50 2.44
N GLY A 34 2.36 -0.92 3.18
CA GLY A 34 3.30 -1.97 2.75
C GLY A 34 4.61 -1.45 2.15
N ALA A 35 5.65 -2.29 2.22
CA ALA A 35 6.95 -1.96 1.65
C ALA A 35 6.90 -2.05 0.12
N THR A 36 7.55 -1.12 -0.57
CA THR A 36 7.77 -1.27 -2.02
C THR A 36 8.60 -2.53 -2.24
N ALA A 37 8.14 -3.39 -3.15
CA ALA A 37 8.79 -4.66 -3.46
C ALA A 37 8.95 -4.81 -4.98
N GLU A 38 9.85 -5.71 -5.38
CA GLU A 38 9.98 -6.12 -6.77
C GLU A 38 8.81 -7.02 -7.16
N LEU A 39 8.50 -7.05 -8.46
CA LEU A 39 7.48 -7.95 -8.98
C LEU A 39 7.96 -9.41 -8.79
N PRO A 40 7.17 -10.30 -8.16
CA PRO A 40 7.62 -11.66 -7.91
C PRO A 40 7.89 -12.44 -9.21
N ALA A 41 8.76 -13.45 -9.11
CA ALA A 41 9.04 -14.35 -10.22
C ALA A 41 7.74 -15.07 -10.68
N GLY A 42 7.58 -15.22 -11.99
CA GLY A 42 6.37 -15.79 -12.59
C GLY A 42 5.33 -14.76 -13.04
N PHE A 43 5.46 -13.48 -12.65
CA PHE A 43 4.62 -12.39 -13.14
C PHE A 43 5.35 -11.48 -14.11
N SER A 44 4.63 -10.98 -15.12
CA SER A 44 5.19 -10.08 -16.14
C SER A 44 4.90 -8.61 -15.85
N SER A 45 5.91 -7.75 -16.06
CA SER A 45 5.75 -6.29 -16.02
C SER A 45 4.89 -5.75 -17.17
N ASP A 46 4.64 -6.55 -18.21
CA ASP A 46 3.70 -6.20 -19.28
C ASP A 46 2.24 -6.31 -18.81
N GLU A 47 2.00 -7.09 -17.76
CA GLU A 47 0.68 -7.29 -17.17
C GLU A 47 0.48 -6.44 -15.90
N PHE A 48 1.51 -6.34 -15.06
CA PHE A 48 1.43 -5.66 -13.77
C PHE A 48 2.25 -4.37 -13.75
N ASP A 49 1.69 -3.34 -13.13
CA ASP A 49 2.43 -2.11 -12.84
C ASP A 49 3.46 -2.37 -11.74
N SER A 50 4.70 -2.63 -12.13
CA SER A 50 5.83 -2.86 -11.21
C SER A 50 6.02 -1.77 -10.15
N SER A 51 5.64 -0.52 -10.44
CA SER A 51 5.75 0.58 -9.46
C SER A 51 4.70 0.53 -8.35
N SER A 52 3.62 -0.21 -8.59
CA SER A 52 2.50 -0.40 -7.66
C SER A 52 2.67 -1.58 -6.71
N VAL A 53 3.71 -2.39 -6.89
CA VAL A 53 3.91 -3.62 -6.11
C VAL A 53 4.25 -3.27 -4.66
N ARG A 54 3.45 -3.81 -3.74
CA ARG A 54 3.65 -3.68 -2.29
C ARG A 54 3.67 -5.06 -1.66
N LEU A 55 4.70 -5.36 -0.87
CA LEU A 55 4.68 -6.51 0.02
C LEU A 55 3.75 -6.20 1.20
N LEU A 56 2.71 -7.01 1.36
CA LEU A 56 1.74 -6.90 2.45
C LEU A 56 2.24 -7.65 3.70
N GLY A 57 2.95 -8.77 3.50
CA GLY A 57 3.54 -9.58 4.54
C GLY A 57 3.60 -11.06 4.13
N ALA A 58 3.88 -11.92 5.10
CA ALA A 58 3.85 -13.37 4.92
C ALA A 58 2.99 -14.00 6.01
N ASP A 59 2.31 -15.10 5.68
CA ASP A 59 1.54 -15.87 6.66
C ASP A 59 2.41 -16.82 7.49
N SER A 60 1.78 -17.49 8.45
CA SER A 60 2.41 -18.47 9.34
C SER A 60 3.05 -19.69 8.63
N GLU A 61 2.68 -19.99 7.39
CA GLU A 61 3.26 -21.07 6.56
C GLU A 61 4.39 -20.56 5.64
N GLY A 62 4.62 -19.24 5.63
CA GLY A 62 5.68 -18.60 4.85
C GLY A 62 5.26 -18.17 3.45
N TYR A 63 3.96 -18.14 3.13
CA TYR A 63 3.50 -17.64 1.84
C TYR A 63 3.59 -16.11 1.85
N GLU A 64 4.26 -15.52 0.85
CA GLU A 64 4.37 -14.07 0.72
C GLU A 64 3.19 -13.50 -0.08
N TYR A 65 2.64 -12.40 0.39
CA TYR A 65 1.48 -11.73 -0.21
C TYR A 65 1.83 -10.33 -0.68
N PHE A 66 1.48 -10.04 -1.93
CA PHE A 66 1.77 -8.75 -2.55
C PHE A 66 0.48 -8.13 -3.11
N ALA A 67 0.32 -6.82 -2.96
CA ALA A 67 -0.65 -6.06 -3.72
C ALA A 67 0.02 -5.51 -4.99
N ALA A 68 -0.62 -5.67 -6.14
CA ALA A 68 -0.18 -5.04 -7.39
C ALA A 68 -1.39 -4.58 -8.22
N LYS A 69 -1.21 -3.51 -8.97
CA LYS A 69 -2.21 -3.06 -9.95
C LYS A 69 -1.90 -3.69 -11.31
N LYS A 70 -2.95 -4.13 -11.99
CA LYS A 70 -2.91 -4.54 -13.40
C LYS A 70 -3.49 -3.40 -14.23
N LYS A 71 -2.92 -3.13 -15.40
CA LYS A 71 -3.51 -2.15 -16.33
C LYS A 71 -4.46 -2.87 -17.26
N ASP A 72 -5.75 -2.68 -17.05
CA ASP A 72 -6.76 -3.06 -18.04
C ASP A 72 -7.05 -1.89 -18.99
N SER A 73 -7.94 -2.13 -19.96
CA SER A 73 -8.37 -1.13 -20.93
C SER A 73 -9.16 0.04 -20.31
N SER A 74 -9.62 -0.09 -19.07
CA SER A 74 -10.39 0.95 -18.37
C SER A 74 -9.55 1.81 -17.42
N GLY A 75 -8.35 1.35 -17.07
CA GLY A 75 -7.34 2.08 -16.32
C GLY A 75 -7.25 1.69 -14.84
N GLU A 76 -8.02 0.72 -14.36
CA GLU A 76 -8.07 0.34 -12.94
C GLU A 76 -8.36 -1.17 -12.73
N ASP A 77 -7.33 -1.96 -12.40
CA ASP A 77 -7.50 -3.29 -11.79
C ASP A 77 -6.62 -3.41 -10.52
N SER A 78 -7.12 -4.14 -9.53
CA SER A 78 -6.41 -4.47 -8.29
C SER A 78 -6.18 -5.98 -8.17
N CYS A 79 -4.97 -6.40 -7.86
CA CYS A 79 -4.59 -7.80 -7.72
C CYS A 79 -3.88 -8.07 -6.39
N VAL A 80 -4.13 -9.26 -5.85
CA VAL A 80 -3.35 -9.90 -4.79
C VAL A 80 -2.53 -11.00 -5.43
N MET A 81 -1.21 -10.96 -5.27
CA MET A 81 -0.30 -12.02 -5.67
C MET A 81 0.13 -12.81 -4.44
N ILE A 82 0.18 -14.13 -4.56
CA ILE A 82 0.51 -15.09 -3.50
C ILE A 82 1.70 -15.90 -4.01
N VAL A 83 2.78 -15.94 -3.24
CA VAL A 83 4.02 -16.63 -3.59
C VAL A 83 4.33 -17.67 -2.50
N PRO A 84 4.02 -18.95 -2.74
CA PRO A 84 4.42 -20.01 -1.84
C PRO A 84 5.95 -20.23 -1.83
N PRO A 85 6.54 -20.73 -0.73
CA PRO A 85 7.96 -21.04 -0.66
C PRO A 85 8.41 -22.01 -1.75
N GLY A 86 9.26 -21.54 -2.67
CA GLY A 86 9.89 -22.37 -3.70
C GLY A 86 9.02 -22.71 -4.91
N GLU A 87 7.84 -22.10 -5.05
CA GLU A 87 6.94 -22.30 -6.19
C GLU A 87 6.74 -21.01 -7.03
N GLU A 88 6.15 -21.14 -8.20
CA GLU A 88 5.70 -20.00 -8.99
C GLU A 88 4.44 -19.40 -8.34
N GLY A 89 4.39 -18.07 -8.21
CA GLY A 89 3.27 -17.40 -7.56
C GLY A 89 1.96 -17.46 -8.37
N ALA A 90 0.85 -17.21 -7.70
CA ALA A 90 -0.47 -17.06 -8.31
C ALA A 90 -1.11 -15.70 -7.98
N ALA A 91 -1.99 -15.21 -8.84
CA ALA A 91 -2.68 -13.93 -8.65
C ALA A 91 -4.20 -14.08 -8.61
N VAL A 92 -4.84 -13.31 -7.73
CA VAL A 92 -6.28 -13.10 -7.64
C VAL A 92 -6.54 -11.63 -7.96
N CYS A 93 -7.29 -11.35 -9.02
CA CYS A 93 -7.55 -10.00 -9.50
C CYS A 93 -9.04 -9.66 -9.51
N SER A 94 -9.36 -8.38 -9.28
CA SER A 94 -10.70 -7.81 -9.43
C SER A 94 -10.58 -6.36 -9.89
N GLY A 95 -11.57 -5.86 -10.64
CA GLY A 95 -11.61 -4.47 -11.11
C GLY A 95 -11.86 -3.44 -10.01
N ARG A 96 -12.14 -3.87 -8.77
CA ARG A 96 -12.25 -2.99 -7.59
C ARG A 96 -11.93 -3.72 -6.30
N LEU A 97 -11.52 -2.97 -5.28
CA LEU A 97 -11.49 -3.45 -3.90
C LEU A 97 -12.93 -3.56 -3.35
N PRO A 98 -13.21 -4.52 -2.44
CA PRO A 98 -12.30 -5.57 -2.00
C PRO A 98 -12.04 -6.62 -3.11
N VAL A 99 -10.81 -7.15 -3.14
CA VAL A 99 -10.43 -8.28 -4.01
C VAL A 99 -10.54 -9.55 -3.16
N ALA A 100 -11.37 -10.50 -3.57
CA ALA A 100 -11.50 -11.77 -2.87
C ALA A 100 -11.43 -12.93 -3.85
N GLY A 101 -10.80 -14.03 -3.43
CA GLY A 101 -10.70 -15.23 -4.25
C GLY A 101 -9.98 -16.34 -3.54
N ILE A 102 -9.83 -17.45 -4.25
CA ILE A 102 -9.16 -18.66 -3.76
C ILE A 102 -8.03 -18.96 -4.73
N SER A 103 -6.86 -19.23 -4.18
CA SER A 103 -5.70 -19.68 -4.93
C SER A 103 -4.96 -20.70 -4.08
N HIS A 104 -4.57 -21.81 -4.70
CA HIS A 104 -4.06 -22.99 -3.97
C HIS A 104 -5.05 -23.42 -2.88
N ASP A 105 -4.58 -23.53 -1.64
CA ASP A 105 -5.30 -23.87 -0.42
C ASP A 105 -5.70 -22.63 0.41
N VAL A 106 -5.64 -21.45 -0.18
CA VAL A 106 -5.80 -20.17 0.51
C VAL A 106 -6.94 -19.36 -0.08
N ARG A 107 -7.84 -18.91 0.79
CA ARG A 107 -8.80 -17.83 0.53
C ARG A 107 -8.20 -16.51 0.98
N VAL A 108 -8.13 -15.55 0.06
CA VAL A 108 -7.65 -14.20 0.34
C VAL A 108 -8.78 -13.19 0.21
N MET A 109 -8.74 -12.15 1.04
CA MET A 109 -9.56 -10.95 0.92
C MET A 109 -8.73 -9.70 1.20
N LEU A 110 -8.44 -8.93 0.15
CA LEU A 110 -7.79 -7.63 0.24
C LEU A 110 -8.86 -6.53 0.30
N SER A 111 -8.87 -5.76 1.38
CA SER A 111 -9.81 -4.65 1.60
C SER A 111 -9.14 -3.31 1.33
N ASP A 112 -9.96 -2.31 1.01
CA ASP A 112 -9.61 -0.89 0.97
C ASP A 112 -9.57 -0.23 2.37
N VAL A 113 -10.11 -0.90 3.39
CA VAL A 113 -10.11 -0.44 4.78
C VAL A 113 -9.41 -1.45 5.69
N PRO A 114 -8.90 -1.01 6.86
CA PRO A 114 -8.28 -1.93 7.80
C PRO A 114 -9.24 -3.04 8.23
N VAL A 115 -8.81 -4.28 8.08
CA VAL A 115 -9.58 -5.47 8.44
C VAL A 115 -9.40 -5.77 9.93
N LYS A 116 -10.48 -6.16 10.60
CA LYS A 116 -10.40 -6.61 12.00
C LYS A 116 -9.89 -8.04 12.05
N GLU A 117 -9.02 -8.32 13.02
CA GLU A 117 -8.65 -9.68 13.39
C GLU A 117 -9.90 -10.50 13.73
N ASN A 118 -9.90 -11.76 13.32
CA ASN A 118 -10.90 -12.74 13.72
C ASN A 118 -10.19 -14.09 13.95
N SER A 119 -10.85 -15.03 14.62
CA SER A 119 -10.24 -16.33 14.96
C SER A 119 -10.23 -17.34 13.82
N GLU A 120 -10.84 -17.02 12.68
CA GLU A 120 -11.06 -17.94 11.55
C GLU A 120 -10.11 -17.65 10.37
N SER A 121 -9.35 -16.55 10.43
CA SER A 121 -8.43 -16.11 9.40
C SER A 121 -7.24 -15.39 10.01
N GLU A 122 -6.09 -15.48 9.35
CA GLU A 122 -4.89 -14.72 9.67
C GLU A 122 -4.98 -13.34 9.01
N THR A 123 -4.74 -12.28 9.77
CA THR A 123 -4.65 -10.91 9.24
C THR A 123 -3.20 -10.59 8.93
N ILE A 124 -2.91 -10.28 7.66
CA ILE A 124 -1.58 -9.89 7.17
C ILE A 124 -1.55 -8.39 6.91
N GLY A 125 -0.71 -7.67 7.65
CA GLY A 125 -0.70 -6.21 7.65
C GLY A 125 -2.05 -5.66 8.14
N ASP A 126 -2.50 -4.55 7.55
CA ASP A 126 -3.76 -3.92 7.94
C ASP A 126 -4.94 -4.32 7.04
N PHE A 127 -4.70 -4.83 5.82
CA PHE A 127 -5.72 -4.86 4.76
C PHE A 127 -6.03 -6.26 4.21
N LEU A 128 -5.25 -7.28 4.54
CA LEU A 128 -5.38 -8.61 3.98
C LEU A 128 -5.84 -9.62 5.03
N GLN A 129 -6.94 -10.31 4.75
CA GLN A 129 -7.32 -11.53 5.48
C GLN A 129 -7.01 -12.77 4.64
N VAL A 130 -6.50 -13.79 5.32
CA VAL A 130 -6.05 -15.06 4.74
C VAL A 130 -6.67 -16.20 5.53
N ALA A 131 -7.40 -17.10 4.87
CA ALA A 131 -7.99 -18.28 5.51
C ALA A 131 -7.67 -19.53 4.70
N ARG A 132 -7.46 -20.67 5.37
CA ARG A 132 -7.25 -21.95 4.70
C ARG A 132 -8.57 -22.51 4.16
N THR A 133 -8.50 -23.19 3.02
CA THR A 133 -9.62 -23.97 2.47
C THR A 133 -9.31 -25.45 2.70
N ASP A 134 -10.04 -26.05 3.63
CA ASP A 134 -9.99 -27.48 4.01
C ASP A 134 -10.58 -28.42 2.95
#